data_AF-G0A563-F1
#
_entry.id   AF-G0A563-F1
#
_cell.length_a   1.000
_cell.length_b   1.000
_cell.length_c   1.000
_cell.angle_alpha   90.00
_cell.angle_beta   90.00
_cell.angle_gamma   90.00
#
_symmetry.space_group_name_H-M   'P 1'
#
loop_
_entity.id
_entity.type
_entity.pdbx_description
1 polymer ?
#
loop_
_entity_poly.entity_id
_entity_poly.type
_entity_poly.pdbx_seq_one_letter_code
_entity_poly.pdbx_strand_id
1 'polypeptide(L)'
;MNIPHVPKGEPCLVWDTGEIAQQQAQVLLETGEADNADQAFALACADNDLFSFAWEALTERLSEILSTLNPAGYWRAEVRYFGWRSLSGTKDFIADDGVGFLDNLLPNTECTFKVFVTEDQIIRLQNFHHDAPTGNEWYTVKAAEPWPND
;
A
#
# COMPACT_ATOMS: atom_id res chain seq x y z
N MET A 1 -3.56 -11.49 -24.22
CA MET A 1 -3.04 -10.73 -23.07
C MET A 1 -4.05 -10.88 -21.95
N ASN A 2 -3.66 -11.46 -20.81
CA ASN A 2 -4.52 -11.47 -19.62
C ASN A 2 -4.35 -10.13 -18.91
N ILE A 3 -5.39 -9.30 -18.93
CA ILE A 3 -5.42 -8.04 -18.20
C ILE A 3 -5.55 -8.40 -16.71
N PRO A 4 -4.73 -7.87 -15.80
CA PRO A 4 -4.93 -8.05 -14.36
C PRO A 4 -6.36 -7.65 -13.99
N HIS A 5 -7.09 -8.54 -13.31
CA HIS A 5 -8.45 -8.22 -12.89
C HIS A 5 -8.37 -7.13 -11.80
N VAL A 6 -8.74 -5.90 -12.16
CA VAL A 6 -8.91 -4.80 -11.23
C VAL A 6 -10.14 -5.10 -10.37
N PRO A 7 -10.01 -5.15 -9.03
CA PRO A 7 -11.16 -5.32 -8.14
C PRO A 7 -12.24 -4.27 -8.43
N LYS A 8 -13.51 -4.67 -8.37
CA LYS A 8 -14.62 -3.71 -8.42
C LYS A 8 -14.71 -2.99 -7.07
N GLY A 9 -14.74 -1.66 -7.08
CA GLY A 9 -14.85 -0.83 -5.87
C GLY A 9 -13.66 0.10 -5.68
N GLU A 10 -13.80 1.03 -4.73
CA GLU A 10 -12.71 1.91 -4.32
C GLU A 10 -11.71 1.16 -3.44
N PRO A 11 -10.42 1.55 -3.47
CA PRO A 11 -9.44 1.00 -2.54
C PRO A 11 -9.83 1.35 -1.10
N CYS A 12 -9.65 0.40 -0.19
CA CYS A 12 -9.88 0.62 1.23
C CYS A 12 -8.75 1.40 1.90
N LEU A 13 -7.53 1.34 1.33
CA LEU A 13 -6.37 2.11 1.75
C LEU A 13 -5.57 2.55 0.51
N VAL A 14 -5.01 3.75 0.56
CA VAL A 14 -4.16 4.31 -0.48
C VAL A 14 -2.94 4.95 0.17
N TRP A 15 -1.77 4.63 -0.35
CA TRP A 15 -0.53 5.34 -0.04
C TRP A 15 -0.09 6.08 -1.30
N ASP A 16 -0.22 7.41 -1.27
CA ASP A 16 0.22 8.31 -2.33
C ASP A 16 0.79 9.57 -1.69
N THR A 17 2.12 9.64 -1.61
CA THR A 17 2.81 10.78 -0.98
C THR A 17 2.58 12.08 -1.74
N GLY A 18 2.33 12.02 -3.05
CA GLY A 18 1.97 13.17 -3.86
C GLY A 18 0.59 13.71 -3.48
N GLU A 19 -0.40 12.83 -3.35
CA GLU A 19 -1.76 13.22 -2.92
C GLU A 19 -1.77 13.75 -1.48
N ILE A 20 -1.06 13.08 -0.55
CA ILE A 20 -0.90 13.53 0.84
C ILE A 20 -0.30 14.94 0.89
N ALA A 21 0.79 15.18 0.16
CA ALA A 21 1.43 16.49 0.12
C ALA A 21 0.52 17.56 -0.52
N GLN A 22 -0.25 17.22 -1.55
CA GLN A 22 -1.22 18.14 -2.15
C GLN A 22 -2.34 18.53 -1.18
N GLN A 23 -2.87 17.57 -0.41
CA GLN A 23 -3.89 17.84 0.60
C GLN A 23 -3.34 18.74 1.70
N GLN A 24 -2.13 18.48 2.21
CA GLN A 24 -1.50 19.36 3.20
C GLN A 24 -1.19 20.75 2.63
N ALA A 25 -0.73 20.85 1.38
CA ALA A 25 -0.49 22.13 0.72
C ALA A 25 -1.77 22.98 0.67
N GLN A 26 -2.92 22.37 0.39
CA GLN A 26 -4.21 23.06 0.41
C GLN A 26 -4.53 23.63 1.80
N VAL A 27 -4.29 22.85 2.87
CA VAL A 27 -4.48 23.30 4.25
C VAL A 27 -3.58 24.49 4.56
N LEU A 28 -2.29 24.43 4.21
CA LEU A 28 -1.33 25.51 4.46
C LEU A 28 -1.71 26.83 3.76
N LEU A 29 -2.33 26.75 2.58
CA LEU A 29 -2.87 27.92 1.88
C LEU A 29 -4.09 28.49 2.61
N GLU A 30 -5.00 27.63 3.04
CA GLU A 30 -6.24 28.03 3.72
C GLU A 30 -5.97 28.64 5.09
N THR A 31 -4.94 28.17 5.80
CA THR A 31 -4.53 28.71 7.10
C THR A 31 -3.64 29.95 6.99
N GLY A 32 -3.18 30.28 5.78
CA GLY A 32 -2.27 31.41 5.54
C GLY A 32 -0.83 31.15 6.02
N GLU A 33 -0.46 29.87 6.20
CA GLU A 33 0.89 29.44 6.53
C GLU A 33 1.83 29.39 5.31
N ALA A 34 1.27 29.45 4.10
CA ALA A 34 2.01 29.60 2.85
C ALA A 34 1.44 30.73 1.98
N ASP A 35 2.30 31.46 1.28
CA ASP A 35 1.93 32.61 0.44
C ASP A 35 1.36 32.20 -0.92
N ASN A 36 1.74 31.01 -1.42
CA ASN A 36 1.34 30.49 -2.72
C ASN A 36 1.47 28.96 -2.80
N ALA A 37 0.89 28.37 -3.84
CA ALA A 37 0.76 26.92 -3.99
C ALA A 37 2.11 26.19 -4.09
N ASP A 38 3.09 26.77 -4.78
CA ASP A 38 4.41 26.16 -4.93
C ASP A 38 5.14 26.09 -3.57
N GLN A 39 5.07 27.16 -2.79
CA GLN A 39 5.59 27.19 -1.43
C GLN A 39 4.86 26.19 -0.53
N ALA A 40 3.53 26.15 -0.58
CA ALA A 40 2.72 25.24 0.22
C ALA A 40 3.07 23.77 -0.05
N PHE A 41 3.20 23.41 -1.33
CA PHE A 41 3.58 22.05 -1.73
C PHE A 41 5.02 21.72 -1.31
N ALA A 42 5.96 22.65 -1.48
CA ALA A 42 7.34 22.45 -1.03
C ALA A 42 7.44 22.24 0.50
N LEU A 43 6.64 22.99 1.29
CA LEU A 43 6.56 22.82 2.74
C LEU A 43 5.99 21.45 3.11
N ALA A 44 4.87 21.05 2.49
CA ALA A 44 4.27 19.74 2.70
C ALA A 44 5.22 18.58 2.34
N CYS A 45 5.95 18.68 1.22
CA CYS A 45 6.94 17.67 0.84
C CYS A 45 8.14 17.58 1.79
N ALA A 46 8.47 18.66 2.49
CA ALA A 46 9.57 18.69 3.45
C ALA A 46 9.14 18.24 4.87
N ASP A 47 7.85 18.06 5.11
CA ASP A 47 7.29 17.66 6.39
C ASP A 47 7.37 16.14 6.56
N ASN A 48 8.42 15.66 7.24
CA ASN A 48 8.58 14.24 7.53
C ASN A 48 7.54 13.73 8.54
N ASP A 49 7.04 14.59 9.42
CA ASP A 49 6.06 14.21 10.44
C ASP A 49 4.71 13.95 9.76
N LEU A 50 4.33 14.75 8.76
CA LEU A 50 3.16 14.50 7.91
C LEU A 50 3.15 13.06 7.36
N PHE A 51 4.25 12.65 6.71
CA PHE A 51 4.32 11.32 6.11
C PHE A 51 4.40 10.22 7.15
N SER A 52 5.09 10.47 8.27
CA SER A 52 5.22 9.50 9.36
C SER A 52 3.86 9.23 10.01
N PHE A 53 3.09 10.29 10.32
CA PHE A 53 1.72 10.14 10.85
C PHE A 53 0.77 9.48 9.85
N ALA A 54 0.86 9.85 8.57
CA ALA A 54 0.05 9.20 7.53
C ALA A 54 0.37 7.71 7.40
N TRP A 55 1.66 7.33 7.50
CA TRP A 55 2.11 5.94 7.45
C TRP A 55 1.64 5.15 8.67
N GLU A 56 1.78 5.71 9.87
CA GLU A 56 1.29 5.12 11.11
C GLU A 56 -0.22 4.86 11.05
N ALA A 57 -1.01 5.86 10.66
CA ALA A 57 -2.46 5.71 10.54
C ALA A 57 -2.86 4.65 9.49
N LEU A 58 -2.16 4.62 8.34
CA LEU A 58 -2.40 3.63 7.30
C LEU A 58 -2.10 2.21 7.78
N THR A 59 -0.97 2.02 8.46
CA THR A 59 -0.51 0.70 8.91
C THR A 59 -1.27 0.19 10.12
N GLU A 60 -1.70 1.08 11.03
CA GLU A 60 -2.63 0.74 12.10
C GLU A 60 -3.96 0.24 11.53
N ARG A 61 -4.55 1.00 10.58
CA ARG A 61 -5.79 0.58 9.93
C ARG A 61 -5.64 -0.72 9.16
N LEU A 62 -4.51 -0.94 8.49
CA LEU A 62 -4.22 -2.20 7.84
C LEU A 62 -4.14 -3.35 8.86
N SER A 63 -3.51 -3.15 10.01
CA SER A 63 -3.44 -4.14 11.10
C SER A 63 -4.82 -4.58 11.57
N GLU A 64 -5.75 -3.64 11.74
CA GLU A 64 -7.15 -3.95 12.10
C GLU A 64 -7.83 -4.82 11.03
N ILE A 65 -7.62 -4.50 9.75
CA ILE A 65 -8.15 -5.28 8.62
C ILE A 65 -7.56 -6.69 8.65
N LEU A 66 -6.24 -6.82 8.79
CA LEU A 66 -5.54 -8.11 8.79
C LEU A 66 -6.00 -9.00 9.95
N SER A 67 -6.10 -8.44 11.16
CA SER A 67 -6.57 -9.18 12.34
C SER A 67 -8.02 -9.66 12.21
N THR A 68 -8.85 -8.92 11.48
CA THR A 68 -10.23 -9.31 11.18
C THR A 68 -10.29 -10.43 10.14
N LEU A 69 -9.47 -10.36 9.09
CA LEU A 69 -9.48 -11.32 7.98
C LEU A 69 -8.79 -12.64 8.35
N ASN A 70 -7.70 -12.57 9.10
CA ASN A 70 -6.89 -13.73 9.43
C ASN A 70 -6.10 -13.49 10.73
N PRO A 71 -6.72 -13.71 11.90
CA PRO A 71 -6.07 -13.51 13.19
C PRO A 71 -4.89 -14.45 13.44
N ALA A 72 -4.71 -15.50 12.63
CA ALA A 72 -3.57 -16.40 12.75
C ALA A 72 -2.27 -15.84 12.15
N GLY A 73 -2.34 -14.80 11.30
CA GLY A 73 -1.15 -14.11 10.77
C GLY A 73 -0.39 -14.81 9.65
N TYR A 74 -0.81 -16.00 9.19
CA TYR A 74 -0.17 -16.74 8.10
C TYR A 74 -0.75 -16.36 6.74
N TRP A 75 0.11 -15.91 5.82
CA TRP A 75 -0.32 -15.39 4.53
C TRP A 75 0.41 -16.07 3.38
N ARG A 76 -0.27 -16.15 2.23
CA ARG A 76 0.32 -16.48 0.94
C ARG A 76 0.08 -15.35 -0.03
N ALA A 77 1.15 -14.80 -0.56
CA ALA A 77 1.14 -13.82 -1.64
C ALA A 77 1.49 -14.46 -2.99
N GLU A 78 0.81 -14.02 -4.03
CA GLU A 78 1.16 -14.22 -5.42
C GLU A 78 1.28 -12.86 -6.11
N VAL A 79 2.37 -12.63 -6.83
CA VAL A 79 2.54 -11.46 -7.70
C VAL A 79 2.66 -11.91 -9.14
N ARG A 80 2.08 -11.12 -10.05
CA ARG A 80 2.22 -11.31 -11.50
C ARG A 80 2.85 -10.08 -12.13
N TYR A 81 3.72 -10.32 -13.10
CA TYR A 81 4.38 -9.28 -13.90
C TYR A 81 5.22 -8.29 -13.07
N PHE A 82 5.90 -8.80 -12.05
CA PHE A 82 6.79 -8.04 -11.17
C PHE A 82 8.02 -7.49 -11.90
N GLY A 83 8.25 -6.19 -11.72
CA GLY A 83 9.35 -5.39 -12.26
C GLY A 83 9.54 -5.45 -13.78
N TRP A 84 10.66 -4.91 -14.25
CA TRP A 84 11.01 -4.83 -15.68
C TRP A 84 11.15 -6.20 -16.36
N ARG A 85 11.43 -7.26 -15.59
CA ARG A 85 11.51 -8.65 -16.09
C ARG A 85 10.15 -9.35 -16.19
N SER A 86 9.09 -8.72 -15.68
CA SER A 86 7.73 -9.25 -15.68
C SER A 86 7.63 -10.66 -15.06
N LEU A 87 8.39 -10.91 -13.99
CA LEU A 87 8.42 -12.22 -13.34
C LEU A 87 7.15 -12.41 -12.49
N SER A 88 6.73 -13.65 -12.31
CA SER A 88 5.65 -14.00 -11.39
C SER A 88 6.22 -14.88 -10.29
N GLY A 89 5.69 -14.76 -9.08
CA GLY A 89 6.22 -15.45 -7.92
C GLY A 89 5.18 -15.62 -6.83
N THR A 90 5.48 -16.53 -5.91
CA THR A 90 4.68 -16.74 -4.70
C THR A 90 5.58 -16.74 -3.48
N LYS A 91 5.05 -16.25 -2.36
CA LYS A 91 5.74 -16.24 -1.07
C LYS A 91 4.73 -16.52 0.02
N ASP A 92 5.07 -17.44 0.91
CA ASP A 92 4.35 -17.63 2.18
C ASP A 92 5.10 -16.82 3.26
N PHE A 93 4.38 -16.16 4.16
CA PHE A 93 4.98 -15.30 5.19
C PHE A 93 4.05 -15.14 6.40
N ILE A 94 4.63 -14.70 7.51
CA ILE A 94 3.90 -14.33 8.73
C ILE A 94 3.95 -12.82 8.86
N ALA A 95 2.82 -12.22 9.22
CA ALA A 95 2.73 -10.80 9.54
C ALA A 95 1.66 -10.57 10.61
N ASP A 96 2.07 -9.97 11.72
CA ASP A 96 1.21 -9.67 12.88
C ASP A 96 0.61 -8.26 12.80
N ASP A 97 1.18 -7.39 11.96
CA ASP A 97 0.77 -6.01 11.78
C ASP A 97 0.86 -5.57 10.30
N GLY A 98 0.33 -4.38 10.03
CA GLY A 98 0.32 -3.78 8.70
C GLY A 98 1.70 -3.46 8.15
N VAL A 99 2.66 -3.09 9.02
CA VAL A 99 4.04 -2.78 8.62
C VAL A 99 4.71 -4.05 8.08
N GLY A 100 4.76 -5.10 8.89
CA GLY A 100 5.33 -6.40 8.53
C GLY A 100 4.63 -7.02 7.33
N PHE A 101 3.33 -6.81 7.17
CA PHE A 101 2.60 -7.25 5.99
C PHE A 101 3.08 -6.56 4.72
N LEU A 102 3.21 -5.23 4.74
CA LEU A 102 3.68 -4.46 3.59
C LEU A 102 5.16 -4.74 3.28
N ASP A 103 6.02 -4.84 4.30
CA ASP A 103 7.45 -5.18 4.14
C ASP A 103 7.66 -6.55 3.47
N ASN A 104 6.73 -7.48 3.66
CA ASN A 104 6.79 -8.78 3.02
C ASN A 104 6.40 -8.78 1.55
N LEU A 105 5.67 -7.76 1.09
CA LEU A 105 5.10 -7.65 -0.25
C LEU A 105 5.83 -6.63 -1.12
N LEU A 106 6.03 -5.42 -0.60
CA LEU A 106 6.50 -4.28 -1.35
C LEU A 106 8.02 -4.32 -1.52
N PRO A 107 8.54 -3.83 -2.66
CA PRO A 107 9.96 -3.58 -2.80
C PRO A 107 10.42 -2.49 -1.83
N ASN A 108 11.65 -2.59 -1.32
CA ASN A 108 12.26 -1.55 -0.50
C ASN A 108 12.69 -0.34 -1.36
N THR A 109 11.71 0.44 -1.81
CA THR A 109 11.87 1.63 -2.63
C THR A 109 10.64 2.52 -2.50
N GLU A 110 10.72 3.74 -3.02
CA GLU A 110 9.57 4.63 -3.10
C GLU A 110 8.50 4.03 -4.01
N CYS A 111 7.31 3.86 -3.45
CA CYS A 111 6.16 3.35 -4.15
C CYS A 111 4.89 4.08 -3.76
N THR A 112 3.93 4.09 -4.69
CA THR A 112 2.53 4.41 -4.45
C THR A 112 1.79 3.08 -4.50
N PHE A 113 0.82 2.84 -3.62
CA PHE A 113 0.04 1.62 -3.68
C PHE A 113 -1.41 1.79 -3.24
N LYS A 114 -2.23 0.82 -3.66
CA LYS A 114 -3.66 0.77 -3.35
C LYS A 114 -3.99 -0.63 -2.84
N VAL A 115 -4.71 -0.70 -1.72
CA VAL A 115 -5.14 -1.96 -1.10
C VAL A 115 -6.65 -2.11 -1.27
N PHE A 116 -7.06 -3.29 -1.70
CA PHE A 116 -8.46 -3.68 -1.85
C PHE A 116 -8.68 -4.98 -1.07
N VAL A 117 -9.86 -5.10 -0.45
CA VAL A 117 -10.34 -6.35 0.15
C VAL A 117 -11.56 -6.79 -0.64
N THR A 118 -11.51 -7.98 -1.24
CA THR A 118 -12.63 -8.52 -2.01
C THR A 118 -13.69 -9.13 -1.08
N GLU A 119 -14.89 -9.39 -1.61
CA GLU A 119 -15.95 -10.12 -0.90
C GLU A 119 -15.47 -11.51 -0.40
N ASP A 120 -14.61 -12.19 -1.17
CA ASP A 120 -14.01 -13.48 -0.80
C ASP A 120 -12.84 -13.37 0.22
N GLN A 121 -12.70 -12.24 0.92
CA GLN A 121 -11.63 -12.00 1.90
C GLN A 121 -10.20 -12.10 1.31
N ILE A 122 -10.05 -11.84 0.01
CA ILE A 122 -8.75 -11.78 -0.67
C ILE A 122 -8.27 -10.34 -0.64
N ILE A 123 -7.03 -10.13 -0.22
CA ILE A 123 -6.37 -8.83 -0.31
C ILE A 123 -5.74 -8.72 -1.71
N ARG A 124 -6.04 -7.63 -2.40
CA ARG A 124 -5.42 -7.26 -3.67
C ARG A 124 -4.65 -5.97 -3.44
N LEU A 125 -3.36 -5.97 -3.76
CA LEU A 125 -2.53 -4.77 -3.66
C LEU A 125 -2.04 -4.42 -5.06
N GLN A 126 -2.30 -3.19 -5.49
CA GLN A 126 -1.73 -2.62 -6.71
C GLN A 126 -0.54 -1.76 -6.33
N ASN A 127 0.63 -2.07 -6.88
CA ASN A 127 1.87 -1.36 -6.61
C ASN A 127 2.32 -0.55 -7.82
N PHE A 128 2.79 0.67 -7.58
CA PHE A 128 3.36 1.58 -8.55
C PHE A 128 4.74 1.99 -8.06
N HIS A 129 5.75 1.80 -8.90
CA HIS A 129 7.12 2.26 -8.63
C HIS A 129 7.79 2.57 -9.96
N HIS A 130 9.00 3.12 -9.94
CA HIS A 130 9.69 3.60 -11.14
C HIS A 130 9.87 2.56 -12.25
N ASP A 131 9.96 1.26 -11.93
CA ASP A 131 10.02 0.17 -12.92
C ASP A 131 8.64 -0.33 -13.39
N ALA A 132 7.56 0.00 -12.68
CA ALA A 132 6.18 -0.32 -13.01
C ALA A 132 5.24 0.90 -12.83
N PRO A 133 5.49 2.02 -13.53
CA PRO A 133 4.81 3.28 -13.27
C PRO A 133 3.32 3.27 -13.62
N THR A 134 2.87 2.30 -14.43
CA THR A 134 1.46 2.16 -14.82
C THR A 134 0.67 1.22 -13.89
N GLY A 135 1.27 0.74 -12.80
CA GLY A 135 0.57 -0.09 -11.80
C GLY A 135 0.19 -1.48 -12.29
N ASN A 136 1.04 -2.08 -13.14
CA ASN A 136 0.81 -3.42 -13.68
C ASN A 136 1.15 -4.52 -12.65
N GLU A 137 1.84 -4.16 -11.56
CA GLU A 137 2.13 -5.05 -10.45
C GLU A 137 0.92 -5.20 -9.54
N TRP A 138 0.41 -6.44 -9.49
CA TRP A 138 -0.69 -6.81 -8.62
C TRP A 138 -0.29 -7.99 -7.75
N TYR A 139 -0.42 -7.80 -6.45
CA TYR A 139 -0.34 -8.85 -5.45
C TYR A 139 -1.75 -9.37 -5.18
N THR A 140 -1.85 -10.68 -5.01
CA THR A 140 -3.03 -11.39 -4.52
C THR A 140 -2.61 -12.13 -3.26
N VAL A 141 -3.18 -11.74 -2.13
CA VAL A 141 -2.80 -12.26 -0.82
C VAL A 141 -4.01 -12.90 -0.16
N LYS A 142 -3.81 -14.10 0.38
CA LYS A 142 -4.84 -14.91 1.02
C LYS A 142 -4.33 -15.44 2.34
N ALA A 143 -5.24 -15.70 3.28
CA ALA A 143 -4.93 -16.48 4.46
C ALA A 143 -4.34 -17.85 4.05
N ALA A 144 -3.33 -18.28 4.78
CA ALA A 144 -2.67 -19.57 4.63
C ALA A 144 -2.83 -20.38 5.92
N GLU A 145 -2.63 -21.69 5.82
CA GLU A 145 -2.58 -22.55 7.00
C GLU A 145 -1.32 -22.27 7.82
N PRO A 146 -1.39 -22.37 9.15
CA PRO A 146 -0.22 -22.39 10.01
C PRO A 146 0.78 -23.45 9.55
N TRP A 147 2.07 -23.15 9.66
CA TRP A 147 3.08 -24.12 9.30
C TRP A 147 3.10 -25.27 10.32
N PRO A 148 3.38 -26.52 9.91
CA PRO A 148 3.21 -27.70 10.79
C PRO A 148 4.04 -27.72 12.09
N ASN A 149 4.93 -26.75 12.30
CA ASN A 149 5.88 -26.70 13.42
C ASN A 149 5.93 -25.33 14.14
N ASP A 150 4.96 -24.44 13.90
CA ASP A 150 4.81 -23.19 14.68
C ASP A 150 3.83 -23.36 15.85
#